data_AF-A0A522SD27-F1
#
_entry.id   AF-A0A522SD27-F1
#
_cell.length_a   1.000
_cell.length_b   1.000
_cell.length_c   1.000
_cell.angle_alpha   90.00
_cell.angle_beta   90.00
_cell.angle_gamma   90.00
#
_symmetry.space_group_name_H-M   'P 1'
#
loop_
_entity.id
_entity.type
_entity.pdbx_description
1 polymer ?
#
loop_
_entity_poly.entity_id
_entity_poly.type
_entity_poly.pdbx_seq_one_letter_code
_entity_poly.pdbx_strand_id
1 'polypeptide(L)'
;MTGQRKSAAGWEPEGALQTNVHADSTLKSPKQARVLAALAWRPITRKECDAIARASNGPDVVFKLRGHGWRVETELVDCRDFDGRQSRYARYWLHDADKPRVRALLREVE
;
A
#
# COMPACT_ATOMS: atom_id res chain seq x y z
N MET A 1 -18.71 22.14 20.56
CA MET A 1 -17.95 23.32 21.02
C MET A 1 -16.57 23.24 20.38
N THR A 2 -16.41 24.05 19.35
CA THR A 2 -15.29 24.05 18.39
C THR A 2 -14.25 25.03 18.87
N GLY A 3 -13.03 24.59 19.15
CA GLY A 3 -11.90 25.47 19.43
C GLY A 3 -10.96 25.52 18.24
N GLN A 4 -11.11 26.52 17.36
CA GLN A 4 -10.15 26.84 16.30
C GLN A 4 -9.22 27.94 16.82
N ARG A 5 -7.90 27.73 16.76
CA ARG A 5 -6.92 28.82 16.90
C ARG A 5 -6.30 29.09 15.53
N LYS A 6 -6.19 30.38 15.21
CA LYS A 6 -5.60 30.92 13.98
C LYS A 6 -4.20 31.43 14.34
N SER A 7 -3.14 30.88 13.74
CA SER A 7 -1.81 31.49 13.76
C SER A 7 -1.48 32.08 12.38
N ALA A 8 -0.60 33.08 12.36
CA ALA A 8 -0.41 34.00 11.24
C ALA A 8 0.54 33.52 10.11
N ALA A 9 0.82 32.21 10.02
CA ALA A 9 1.75 31.67 9.02
C ALA A 9 1.31 30.28 8.55
N GLY A 10 0.43 30.24 7.53
CA GLY A 10 0.16 29.03 6.75
C GLY A 10 -0.66 27.94 7.46
N TRP A 11 -1.27 27.07 6.64
CA TRP A 11 -1.95 25.87 7.11
C TRP A 11 -0.89 24.82 7.46
N GLU A 12 -0.52 24.69 8.73
CA GLU A 12 0.23 23.54 9.20
C GLU A 12 -0.75 22.42 9.59
N PRO A 13 -0.67 21.22 9.00
CA PRO A 13 -1.44 20.10 9.49
C PRO A 13 -0.86 19.60 10.83
N GLU A 14 -1.38 20.11 11.94
CA GLU A 14 -1.26 19.47 13.25
C GLU A 14 -1.90 18.08 13.18
N GLY A 15 -1.10 17.03 13.40
CA GLY A 15 -1.61 15.71 13.77
C GLY A 15 -1.58 14.61 12.71
N ALA A 16 -0.65 14.63 11.74
CA ALA A 16 -0.47 13.50 10.84
C ALA A 16 0.24 12.31 11.54
N LEU A 17 -0.58 11.37 12.02
CA LEU A 17 -0.31 9.95 12.24
C LEU A 17 0.85 9.61 13.18
N GLN A 18 0.56 9.52 14.48
CA GLN A 18 1.31 8.63 15.37
C GLN A 18 1.08 7.18 14.92
N THR A 19 1.91 6.66 14.03
CA THR A 19 1.93 5.23 13.72
C THR A 19 2.77 4.52 14.78
N ASN A 20 2.20 4.31 15.97
CA ASN A 20 2.71 3.31 16.90
C ASN A 20 2.42 1.92 16.32
N VAL A 21 3.22 1.50 15.34
CA VAL A 21 3.18 0.12 14.83
C VAL A 21 4.18 -0.65 15.66
N HIS A 22 3.68 -1.39 16.65
CA HIS A 22 4.48 -2.40 17.32
C HIS A 22 5.13 -3.30 16.27
N ALA A 23 6.46 -3.35 16.38
CA ALA A 23 7.31 -4.21 15.59
C ALA A 23 6.89 -5.68 15.76
N ASP A 24 7.06 -6.43 14.67
CA ASP A 24 7.34 -7.86 14.67
C ASP A 24 6.16 -8.85 14.76
N SER A 25 5.76 -9.38 13.60
CA SER A 25 6.01 -10.77 13.22
C SER A 25 5.08 -11.20 12.09
N THR A 26 5.71 -11.48 10.95
CA THR A 26 5.23 -12.29 9.82
C THR A 26 4.01 -11.80 9.03
N LEU A 27 4.26 -11.55 7.75
CA LEU A 27 3.28 -11.74 6.68
C LEU A 27 2.61 -13.11 6.90
N LYS A 28 1.40 -13.11 7.45
CA LYS A 28 0.71 -14.33 7.91
C LYS A 28 0.30 -15.26 6.77
N SER A 29 0.46 -14.83 5.52
CA SER A 29 0.06 -15.59 4.37
C SER A 29 1.10 -15.53 3.25
N PRO A 30 1.43 -16.66 2.60
CA PRO A 30 2.28 -16.69 1.41
C PRO A 30 1.80 -15.77 0.27
N LYS A 31 0.50 -15.44 0.21
CA LYS A 31 -0.03 -14.47 -0.78
C LYS A 31 0.39 -13.03 -0.46
N GLN A 32 0.41 -12.66 0.82
CA GLN A 32 0.84 -11.33 1.26
C GLN A 32 2.34 -11.16 1.03
N ALA A 33 3.13 -12.19 1.33
CA ALA A 33 4.58 -12.18 1.10
C ALA A 33 4.93 -11.94 -0.38
N ARG A 34 4.29 -12.67 -1.30
CA ARG A 34 4.47 -12.48 -2.75
C ARG A 34 4.15 -11.06 -3.20
N VAL A 35 3.02 -10.51 -2.74
CA VAL A 35 2.60 -9.15 -3.12
C VAL A 35 3.54 -8.10 -2.52
N LEU A 36 3.92 -8.23 -1.25
CA LEU A 36 4.84 -7.29 -0.61
C LEU A 36 6.20 -7.29 -1.28
N ALA A 37 6.71 -8.46 -1.64
CA ALA A 37 7.96 -8.58 -2.39
C ALA A 37 7.87 -7.82 -3.71
N ALA A 38 6.82 -8.04 -4.50
CA ALA A 38 6.63 -7.33 -5.77
C ALA A 38 6.55 -5.79 -5.59
N LEU A 39 5.80 -5.32 -4.59
CA LEU A 39 5.64 -3.90 -4.30
C LEU A 39 6.94 -3.21 -3.87
N ALA A 40 7.89 -3.93 -3.26
CA ALA A 40 9.20 -3.40 -2.89
C ALA A 40 10.13 -3.16 -4.10
N TRP A 41 9.86 -3.83 -5.22
CA TRP A 41 10.60 -3.66 -6.47
C TRP A 41 9.97 -2.61 -7.37
N ARG A 42 8.65 -2.63 -7.56
CA ARG A 42 7.95 -1.71 -8.47
C ARG A 42 6.48 -1.51 -8.11
N PRO A 43 5.84 -0.45 -8.64
CA PRO A 43 4.40 -0.37 -8.68
C PRO A 43 3.78 -1.55 -9.46
N ILE A 44 2.62 -2.02 -9.02
CA ILE A 44 1.85 -3.09 -9.67
C ILE A 44 0.38 -2.69 -9.82
N THR A 45 -0.27 -3.13 -10.88
CA THR A 45 -1.70 -2.93 -11.11
C THR A 45 -2.54 -3.89 -10.27
N ARG A 46 -3.85 -3.62 -10.13
CA ARG A 46 -4.81 -4.55 -9.52
C ARG A 46 -4.79 -5.94 -10.16
N LYS A 47 -4.69 -6.01 -11.50
CA LYS A 47 -4.63 -7.27 -12.23
C LYS A 47 -3.35 -8.05 -11.93
N GLU A 48 -2.21 -7.37 -11.86
CA GLU A 48 -0.95 -8.00 -11.46
C GLU A 48 -0.98 -8.44 -10.00
N CYS A 49 -1.59 -7.66 -9.11
CA CYS A 49 -1.77 -8.03 -7.72
C CYS A 49 -2.56 -9.35 -7.59
N ASP A 50 -3.66 -9.51 -8.34
CA ASP A 50 -4.45 -10.75 -8.37
C ASP A 50 -3.58 -11.96 -8.81
N ALA A 51 -2.81 -11.78 -9.89
CA ALA A 51 -1.91 -12.82 -10.41
C ALA A 51 -0.79 -13.19 -9.43
N ILE A 52 -0.12 -12.19 -8.85
CA ILE A 52 0.98 -12.37 -7.87
C ILE A 52 0.46 -13.01 -6.59
N ALA A 53 -0.72 -12.62 -6.12
CA ALA A 53 -1.38 -13.21 -4.96
C ALA A 53 -1.94 -14.62 -5.23
N ARG A 54 -2.11 -15.00 -6.51
CA ARG A 54 -2.91 -16.17 -6.94
C ARG A 54 -4.31 -16.16 -6.29
N ALA A 55 -4.97 -15.00 -6.33
CA ALA A 55 -6.29 -14.79 -5.76
C ALA A 55 -7.04 -13.73 -6.59
N SER A 56 -8.36 -13.85 -6.71
CA SER A 56 -9.21 -12.90 -7.46
C SER A 56 -9.60 -11.64 -6.68
N ASN A 57 -9.05 -11.47 -5.47
CA ASN A 57 -9.33 -10.35 -4.57
C ASN A 57 -8.04 -9.71 -4.03
N GLY A 58 -7.17 -9.26 -4.93
CA GLY A 58 -5.98 -8.49 -4.63
C GLY A 58 -6.22 -7.27 -3.72
N PRO A 59 -7.34 -6.53 -3.83
CA PRO A 59 -7.66 -5.45 -2.88
C PRO A 59 -7.71 -5.90 -1.41
N ASP A 60 -8.21 -7.10 -1.10
CA ASP A 60 -8.17 -7.67 0.26
C ASP A 60 -6.73 -7.91 0.74
N VAL A 61 -5.84 -8.32 -0.17
CA VAL A 61 -4.41 -8.49 0.17
C VAL A 61 -3.78 -7.16 0.52
N VAL A 62 -4.03 -6.11 -0.28
CA VAL A 62 -3.53 -4.75 -0.03
C VAL A 62 -4.09 -4.19 1.28
N PHE A 63 -5.39 -4.37 1.54
CA PHE A 63 -6.02 -3.97 2.79
C PHE A 63 -5.35 -4.63 3.99
N LYS A 64 -5.08 -5.94 3.93
CA LYS A 64 -4.38 -6.66 5.00
C LYS A 64 -2.95 -6.20 5.18
N LEU A 65 -2.21 -5.92 4.09
CA LEU A 65 -0.86 -5.36 4.19
C LEU A 65 -0.86 -4.03 4.94
N ARG A 66 -1.82 -3.15 4.67
CA ARG A 66 -2.01 -1.89 5.43
C ARG A 66 -2.35 -2.15 6.89
N GLY A 67 -3.23 -3.11 7.16
CA GLY A 67 -3.53 -3.56 8.53
C GLY A 67 -2.32 -4.12 9.29
N HIS A 68 -1.30 -4.60 8.56
CA HIS A 68 -0.01 -5.03 9.12
C HIS A 68 1.04 -3.90 9.18
N GLY A 69 0.66 -2.65 8.94
CA GLY A 69 1.56 -1.50 9.06
C GLY A 69 2.52 -1.31 7.87
N TRP A 70 2.17 -1.83 6.69
CA TRP A 70 2.85 -1.49 5.44
C TRP A 70 2.15 -0.31 4.75
N ARG A 71 2.91 0.72 4.41
CA ARG A 71 2.40 1.89 3.68
C ARG A 71 2.32 1.56 2.19
N VAL A 72 1.22 0.94 1.80
CA VAL A 72 0.90 0.70 0.39
C VAL A 72 0.02 1.83 -0.11
N GLU A 73 0.55 2.63 -1.02
CA GLU A 73 -0.14 3.74 -1.65
C GLU A 73 -1.00 3.25 -2.82
N THR A 74 -1.93 4.08 -3.28
CA THR A 74 -2.82 3.75 -4.41
C THR A 74 -3.17 4.97 -5.23
N GLU A 75 -3.16 4.80 -6.55
CA GLU A 75 -3.77 5.72 -7.49
C GLU A 75 -4.75 4.98 -8.40
N LEU A 76 -5.75 5.71 -8.90
CA LEU A 76 -6.64 5.22 -9.93
C LEU A 76 -6.15 5.74 -11.28
N VAL A 77 -5.77 4.82 -12.17
CA VAL A 77 -5.29 5.12 -13.51
C VAL A 77 -6.46 5.00 -14.49
N ASP A 78 -6.72 6.05 -15.25
CA ASP A 78 -7.73 6.04 -16.31
C ASP A 78 -7.36 5.03 -17.41
N CYS A 79 -8.36 4.30 -17.89
CA CYS A 79 -8.24 3.40 -19.03
C CYS A 79 -9.54 3.39 -19.84
N ARG A 80 -9.50 2.70 -20.99
CA ARG A 80 -10.71 2.31 -21.70
C ARG A 80 -10.94 0.82 -21.50
N ASP A 81 -12.18 0.44 -21.26
CA ASP A 81 -12.58 -0.95 -21.31
C ASP A 81 -12.67 -1.46 -22.76
N PHE A 82 -13.03 -2.74 -22.90
CA PHE A 82 -13.16 -3.38 -24.21
C PHE A 82 -14.25 -2.74 -25.07
N ASP A 83 -15.30 -2.19 -24.45
CA ASP A 83 -16.42 -1.51 -25.13
C ASP A 83 -16.09 -0.02 -25.42
N GLY A 84 -14.85 0.40 -25.19
CA GLY A 84 -14.37 1.76 -25.42
C GLY A 84 -14.83 2.78 -24.38
N ARG A 85 -15.48 2.35 -23.30
CA ARG A 85 -15.96 3.23 -22.24
C ARG A 85 -14.82 3.59 -21.28
N GLN A 86 -14.90 4.80 -20.72
CA GLN A 86 -13.94 5.24 -19.73
C GLN A 86 -14.09 4.42 -18.44
N SER A 87 -12.97 3.93 -17.95
CA SER A 87 -12.87 3.13 -16.74
C SER A 87 -11.59 3.50 -15.98
N ARG A 88 -11.40 2.90 -14.81
CA ARG A 88 -10.22 3.11 -13.95
C ARG A 88 -9.75 1.81 -13.35
N TYR A 89 -8.43 1.62 -13.27
CA TYR A 89 -7.84 0.53 -12.50
C TYR A 89 -6.91 1.06 -11.42
N ALA A 90 -6.83 0.35 -10.29
CA ALA A 90 -5.92 0.71 -9.22
C ALA A 90 -4.48 0.30 -9.56
N ARG A 91 -3.52 1.19 -9.29
CA ARG A 91 -2.08 0.92 -9.25
C ARG A 91 -1.57 1.13 -7.83
N TYR A 92 -0.82 0.16 -7.33
CA TYR A 92 -0.33 0.07 -5.97
C TYR A 92 1.19 0.19 -5.95
N TRP A 93 1.76 0.86 -4.95
CA TRP A 93 3.21 0.84 -4.71
C TRP A 93 3.51 0.91 -3.21
N LEU A 94 4.65 0.36 -2.82
CA LEU A 94 5.15 0.52 -1.45
C LEU A 94 5.79 1.89 -1.29
N HIS A 95 5.47 2.59 -0.21
CA HIS A 95 6.13 3.82 0.18
C HIS A 95 7.65 3.59 0.30
N ASP A 96 8.47 4.53 -0.19
CA ASP A 96 9.92 4.33 -0.33
C ASP A 96 10.61 4.00 1.00
N ALA A 97 10.17 4.63 2.08
CA ALA A 97 10.71 4.38 3.42
C ALA A 97 10.46 2.94 3.95
N ASP A 98 9.51 2.18 3.38
CA ASP A 98 9.27 0.78 3.79
C ASP A 98 10.06 -0.22 2.94
N LYS A 99 10.57 0.19 1.76
CA LYS A 99 11.29 -0.70 0.83
C LYS A 99 12.55 -1.35 1.45
N PRO A 100 13.41 -0.64 2.21
CA PRO A 100 14.56 -1.26 2.87
C PRO A 100 14.16 -2.36 3.86
N ARG A 101 13.10 -2.13 4.65
CA ARG A 101 12.58 -3.11 5.62
C ARG A 101 12.11 -4.39 4.93
N VAL A 102 11.42 -4.28 3.78
CA VAL A 102 11.04 -5.46 3.00
C VAL A 102 12.26 -6.18 2.42
N ARG A 103 13.23 -5.45 1.88
CA ARG A 103 14.43 -6.05 1.29
C ARG A 103 15.26 -6.81 2.34
N ALA A 104 15.35 -6.30 3.57
CA ALA A 104 15.98 -7.02 4.67
C ALA A 104 15.24 -8.32 4.99
N LEU A 105 13.91 -8.23 5.17
CA LEU A 105 13.06 -9.39 5.46
C LEU A 105 13.17 -10.50 4.39
N LEU A 106 13.30 -10.14 3.11
CA LEU A 106 13.40 -11.12 2.03
C LEU A 106 14.76 -11.84 1.97
N ARG A 107 15.84 -11.21 2.45
CA ARG A 107 17.18 -11.82 2.51
C ARG A 107 17.32 -12.84 3.63
N GLU A 108 16.55 -12.70 4.70
CA GLU A 108 16.55 -13.62 5.85
C GLU A 108 15.82 -14.93 5.57
N VAL A 109 15.13 -15.04 4.42
CA VAL A 109 14.31 -16.20 4.02
C VAL A 109 15.02 -17.06 2.95
N GLU A 110 16.17 -16.61 2.43
CA GLU A 110 17.07 -17.38 1.54
C GLU A 110 18.09 -18.19 2.36
#